data_AF-A0A3G1A5X5-F1
#
_entry.id   AF-A0A3G1A5X5-F1
#
_cell.length_a   1.000
_cell.length_b   1.000
_cell.length_c   1.000
_cell.angle_alpha   90.00
_cell.angle_beta   90.00
_cell.angle_gamma   90.00
#
_symmetry.space_group_name_H-M   'P 1'
#
loop_
_entity.id
_entity.type
_entity.pdbx_description
1 polymer ?
#
loop_
_entity_poly.entity_id
_entity_poly.type
_entity_poly.pdbx_seq_one_letter_code
_entity_poly.pdbx_strand_id
1 'polypeptide(L)'
;MANITLSVPDWLYELIKKYKHVNWSEIARRAITLEALSIKAEKEGLTREEVLLLMEMLNIKTTEEKAVLEEDILQSLLRQREKRRIEKLSKVGY
;
A
#
# COMPACT_ATOMS: atom_id res chain seq x y z
N MET A 1 4.59 -15.59 12.97
CA MET A 1 3.57 -15.11 12.01
C MET A 1 2.19 -15.35 12.59
N ALA A 2 1.24 -14.45 12.34
CA ALA A 2 -0.15 -14.66 12.70
C ALA A 2 -0.87 -15.44 11.59
N ASN A 3 -1.82 -16.30 11.96
CA ASN A 3 -2.65 -17.03 11.01
C ASN A 3 -4.02 -16.36 10.89
N ILE A 4 -4.48 -16.19 9.65
CA ILE A 4 -5.81 -15.64 9.34
C ILE A 4 -6.59 -16.74 8.62
N THR A 5 -7.81 -17.02 9.08
CA THR A 5 -8.76 -17.90 8.40
C THR A 5 -9.85 -17.05 7.78
N LEU A 6 -10.13 -17.28 6.49
CA LEU A 6 -11.13 -16.53 5.74
C LEU A 6 -12.17 -17.47 5.17
N SER A 7 -13.43 -17.08 5.28
CA SER A 7 -14.53 -17.72 4.56
C SER A 7 -14.70 -17.02 3.21
N VAL A 8 -14.90 -17.81 2.16
CA VAL A 8 -15.18 -17.32 0.81
C VAL A 8 -16.49 -17.93 0.31
N PRO A 9 -17.20 -17.28 -0.63
CA PRO A 9 -18.36 -17.88 -1.27
C PRO A 9 -18.04 -19.23 -1.93
N ASP A 10 -18.98 -20.17 -1.90
CA ASP A 10 -18.77 -21.55 -2.39
C ASP A 10 -18.28 -21.59 -3.85
N TRP A 11 -18.83 -20.73 -4.71
CA TRP A 11 -18.43 -20.64 -6.12
C TRP A 11 -16.94 -20.27 -6.27
N LEU A 12 -16.42 -19.43 -5.39
CA LEU A 12 -15.03 -19.01 -5.41
C LEU A 12 -14.13 -20.12 -4.85
N TYR A 13 -14.59 -20.83 -3.81
CA TYR A 13 -13.89 -22.00 -3.29
C TYR A 13 -13.70 -23.07 -4.38
N GLU A 14 -14.75 -23.38 -5.15
CA GLU A 14 -14.66 -24.32 -6.26
C GLU A 14 -13.70 -23.84 -7.35
N LEU A 15 -13.66 -22.54 -7.63
CA LEU A 15 -12.70 -21.95 -8.57
C LEU A 15 -11.25 -22.11 -8.07
N ILE A 16 -10.99 -21.74 -6.82
CA ILE A 16 -9.67 -21.89 -6.15
C ILE A 16 -9.21 -23.35 -6.22
N LYS A 17 -10.11 -24.28 -5.87
CA LYS A 17 -9.86 -25.72 -5.87
C LYS A 17 -9.60 -26.28 -7.27
N LYS A 18 -10.16 -25.70 -8.32
CA LYS A 18 -9.87 -26.07 -9.72
C LYS A 18 -8.43 -25.70 -10.11
N TYR A 19 -7.92 -24.56 -9.64
CA TYR A 19 -6.61 -24.03 -9.98
C TYR A 19 -5.60 -24.21 -8.83
N LYS A 20 -5.39 -25.46 -8.39
CA LYS A 20 -4.52 -25.77 -7.22
C LYS A 20 -3.04 -25.44 -7.39
N HIS A 21 -2.58 -25.28 -8.63
CA HIS A 21 -1.19 -24.92 -8.92
C HIS A 21 -0.88 -23.47 -8.51
N VAL A 22 -1.91 -22.64 -8.31
CA VAL A 22 -1.78 -21.27 -7.86
C VAL A 22 -1.59 -21.24 -6.35
N ASN A 23 -0.63 -20.46 -5.88
CA ASN A 23 -0.45 -20.21 -4.45
C ASN A 23 -1.49 -19.18 -3.95
N TRP A 24 -2.70 -19.64 -3.66
CA TRP A 24 -3.81 -18.79 -3.23
C TRP A 24 -3.53 -18.05 -1.91
N SER A 25 -2.76 -18.64 -1.00
CA SER A 25 -2.34 -17.99 0.24
C SER A 25 -1.43 -16.79 -0.03
N GLU A 26 -0.55 -16.88 -1.02
CA GLU A 26 0.27 -15.74 -1.49
C GLU A 26 -0.60 -14.63 -2.06
N ILE A 27 -1.56 -14.99 -2.91
CA ILE A 27 -2.49 -14.02 -3.50
C ILE A 27 -3.30 -13.32 -2.42
N ALA A 28 -3.87 -14.08 -1.48
CA ALA A 28 -4.65 -13.53 -0.38
C ALA A 28 -3.79 -12.59 0.48
N ARG A 29 -2.57 -13.02 0.84
CA ARG A 29 -1.66 -12.18 1.61
C ARG A 29 -1.31 -10.88 0.87
N ARG A 30 -0.98 -10.94 -0.43
CA ARG A 30 -0.69 -9.73 -1.22
C ARG A 30 -1.89 -8.80 -1.28
N ALA A 31 -3.09 -9.33 -1.50
CA ALA A 31 -4.31 -8.52 -1.53
C ALA A 31 -4.56 -7.82 -0.18
N ILE A 32 -4.46 -8.55 0.93
CA ILE A 32 -4.63 -7.98 2.28
C ILE A 32 -3.58 -6.92 2.56
N THR A 33 -2.30 -7.17 2.24
CA THR A 33 -1.23 -6.21 2.45
C THR A 33 -1.46 -4.92 1.66
N LEU A 34 -1.84 -5.02 0.37
CA LEU A 34 -2.13 -3.85 -0.45
C LEU A 34 -3.25 -2.99 0.14
N GLU A 35 -4.36 -3.63 0.54
CA GLU A 35 -5.50 -2.93 1.11
C GLU A 35 -5.13 -2.25 2.44
N ALA A 36 -4.44 -2.97 3.32
CA ALA A 36 -3.99 -2.44 4.61
C ALA A 36 -3.06 -1.23 4.44
N LEU A 37 -2.10 -1.29 3.51
CA LEU A 37 -1.21 -0.18 3.20
C LEU A 37 -1.96 0.99 2.56
N SER A 38 -2.95 0.75 1.70
CA SER A 38 -3.78 1.83 1.12
C SER A 38 -4.53 2.59 2.21
N ILE A 39 -5.21 1.88 3.12
CA ILE A 39 -5.93 2.49 4.24
C ILE A 39 -4.99 3.30 5.12
N LYS A 40 -3.80 2.75 5.43
CA LYS A 40 -2.79 3.45 6.24
C LYS A 40 -2.27 4.70 5.53
N ALA A 41 -2.02 4.63 4.23
CA ALA A 41 -1.53 5.75 3.42
C ALA A 41 -2.46 6.97 3.47
N GLU A 42 -3.78 6.73 3.52
CA GLU A 42 -4.78 7.80 3.59
C GLU A 42 -4.83 8.48 4.97
N LYS A 43 -4.71 7.69 6.06
CA LYS A 43 -4.94 8.17 7.42
C LYS A 43 -3.67 8.67 8.11
N GLU A 44 -2.61 7.88 8.04
CA GLU A 44 -1.38 8.03 8.84
C GLU A 44 -0.15 8.32 7.98
N GLY A 45 -0.23 7.99 6.68
CA GLY A 45 0.93 7.94 5.80
C GLY A 45 1.70 6.63 5.94
N LEU A 46 2.63 6.40 5.00
CA LEU A 46 3.43 5.18 4.95
C LEU A 46 4.87 5.44 5.40
N THR A 47 5.46 4.47 6.09
CA THR A 47 6.90 4.45 6.34
C THR A 47 7.67 4.16 5.06
N ARG A 48 8.97 4.44 5.06
CA ARG A 48 9.83 4.14 3.91
C ARG A 48 9.80 2.66 3.52
N GLU A 49 9.85 1.77 4.51
CA GLU A 49 9.83 0.32 4.32
C GLU A 49 8.52 -0.13 3.67
N GLU A 50 7.39 0.44 4.10
CA GLU A 50 6.07 0.15 3.54
C GLU A 50 5.91 0.66 2.11
N VAL A 51 6.47 1.83 1.80
CA VAL A 51 6.51 2.35 0.42
C VAL A 51 7.34 1.42 -0.47
N LEU A 52 8.51 0.99 -0.01
CA LEU A 52 9.37 0.08 -0.77
C LEU A 52 8.66 -1.26 -1.02
N LEU A 53 8.01 -1.81 0.00
CA LEU A 53 7.21 -3.03 -0.13
C LEU A 53 6.09 -2.86 -1.18
N LEU A 54 5.37 -1.75 -1.13
CA LEU A 54 4.30 -1.46 -2.08
C LEU A 54 4.84 -1.31 -3.51
N MET A 55 5.99 -0.67 -3.68
CA MET A 55 6.68 -0.54 -4.97
C MET A 55 7.12 -1.89 -5.52
N GLU A 56 7.69 -2.76 -4.68
CA GLU A 56 8.05 -4.14 -5.05
C GLU A 56 6.81 -4.91 -5.52
N MET A 57 5.72 -4.85 -4.75
CA MET A 57 4.48 -5.54 -5.07
C MET A 57 3.83 -5.05 -6.37
N LEU A 58 3.99 -3.77 -6.71
CA LEU A 58 3.51 -3.15 -7.95
C LEU A 58 4.54 -3.22 -9.09
N ASN A 59 5.70 -3.84 -8.86
CA ASN A 59 6.80 -3.95 -9.81
C ASN A 59 7.27 -2.57 -10.36
N ILE A 60 7.23 -1.56 -9.50
CA ILE A 60 7.72 -0.22 -9.80
C ILE A 60 9.22 -0.20 -9.52
N LYS A 61 10.03 0.04 -10.55
CA LYS A 61 11.49 0.14 -10.40
C LYS A 61 11.83 1.42 -9.66
N THR A 62 12.56 1.30 -8.55
CA THR A 62 13.18 2.44 -7.88
C THR A 62 14.50 2.77 -8.55
N THR A 63 14.63 3.96 -9.13
CA THR A 63 15.95 4.53 -9.39
C THR A 63 16.51 4.94 -8.04
N GLU A 64 17.53 4.26 -7.52
CA GLU A 64 18.18 4.58 -6.25
C GLU A 64 19.04 5.85 -6.33
N GLU A 65 18.57 6.87 -7.03
CA GLU A 65 19.18 8.19 -6.92
C GLU A 65 18.82 8.72 -5.53
N LYS A 66 19.76 8.55 -4.59
CA LYS A 66 19.77 9.29 -3.33
C LYS A 66 19.85 10.78 -3.69
N ALA A 67 18.70 11.40 -3.87
CA ALA A 67 18.60 12.85 -3.85
C ALA A 67 18.96 13.30 -2.43
N VAL A 68 20.21 13.70 -2.23
CA VAL A 68 20.62 14.44 -1.04
C VAL A 68 20.00 15.83 -1.18
N LEU A 69 18.77 15.97 -0.67
CA LEU A 69 18.12 17.26 -0.58
C LEU A 69 18.60 17.94 0.69
N GLU A 70 18.97 19.22 0.58
CA GLU A 70 19.22 20.05 1.76
C GLU A 70 17.98 20.09 2.66
N GLU A 71 18.19 20.07 3.98
CA GLU A 71 17.15 19.99 5.01
C GLU A 71 16.03 21.03 4.79
N ASP A 72 16.40 22.25 4.45
CA ASP A 72 15.47 23.37 4.21
C ASP A 72 14.55 23.11 3.02
N ILE A 73 15.10 22.52 1.96
CA ILE A 73 14.34 22.15 0.75
C ILE A 73 13.35 21.04 1.11
N LEU A 74 13.79 20.02 1.86
CA LEU A 74 12.92 18.92 2.30
C LEU A 74 11.76 19.43 3.16
N GLN A 75 12.04 20.30 4.14
CA GLN A 75 11.03 20.90 5.01
C GLN A 75 10.00 21.71 4.22
N SER A 76 10.44 22.47 3.21
CA SER A 76 9.54 23.24 2.36
C SER A 76 8.57 22.34 1.56
N LEU A 77 9.07 21.22 1.02
CA LEU A 77 8.28 20.25 0.26
C LEU A 77 7.26 19.53 1.15
N LEU A 78 7.66 19.15 2.36
CA LEU A 78 6.76 18.53 3.34
C LEU A 78 5.60 19.46 3.70
N ARG A 79 5.87 20.74 3.95
CA ARG A 79 4.83 21.75 4.22
C ARG A 79 3.87 21.94 3.05
N GLN A 80 4.39 21.97 1.82
CA GLN A 80 3.54 22.07 0.63
C GLN A 80 2.65 20.83 0.42
N ARG A 81 3.21 19.64 0.66
CA ARG A 81 2.45 18.37 0.61
C ARG A 81 1.33 18.38 1.64
N GLU A 82 1.61 18.81 2.87
CA GLU A 82 0.61 18.84 3.94
C GLU A 82 -0.52 19.84 3.63
N LYS A 83 -0.19 21.01 3.07
CA LYS A 83 -1.22 21.94 2.55
C LYS A 83 -2.12 21.28 1.50
N ARG A 84 -1.54 20.59 0.52
CA ARG A 84 -2.31 19.88 -0.52
C ARG A 84 -3.18 18.76 0.05
N ARG A 85 -2.71 18.06 1.09
CA ARG A 85 -3.49 17.02 1.79
C ARG A 85 -4.73 17.62 2.44
N ILE A 86 -4.54 18.71 3.20
CA ILE A 86 -5.63 19.43 3.87
C ILE A 86 -6.64 19.97 2.85
N GLU A 87 -6.18 20.56 1.73
CA GLU A 87 -7.05 21.05 0.66
C GLU A 87 -7.86 19.94 -0.03
N LYS A 88 -7.31 18.73 -0.16
CA LYS A 88 -8.05 17.59 -0.70
C LYS A 88 -9.08 17.08 0.30
N LEU A 89 -8.72 16.98 1.58
CA LEU A 89 -9.64 16.57 2.63
C LEU A 89 -10.80 17.56 2.79
N SER A 90 -10.55 18.86 2.69
CA SER A 90 -11.61 19.88 2.78
C SER A 90 -12.58 19.85 1.60
N LYS A 91 -12.15 19.39 0.41
CA LYS A 91 -13.01 19.22 -0.77
C LYS A 91 -13.87 17.95 -0.73
N VAL A 92 -13.49 16.95 0.08
CA VAL A 92 -14.19 15.67 0.17
C VAL A 92 -15.32 15.70 1.21
N GLY A 93 -15.42 16.76 2.02
CA GLY A 93 -16.56 16.98 2.94
C GLY A 93 -16.61 15.97 4.08
N TYR A 94 -15.86 16.26 5.15
CA TYR A 94 -16.13 15.77 6.50
C TYR A 94 -16.60 16.92 7.37
#